data_AF-A0A4R9VBK1-F1
#
_entry.id   AF-A0A4R9VBK1-F1
#
_cell.length_a   1.000
_cell.length_b   1.000
_cell.length_c   1.000
_cell.angle_alpha   90.00
_cell.angle_beta   90.00
_cell.angle_gamma   90.00
#
_symmetry.space_group_name_H-M   'P 1'
#
loop_
_entity.id
_entity.type
_entity.pdbx_description
1 polymer ?
#
loop_
_entity_poly.entity_id
_entity_poly.type
_entity_poly.pdbx_seq_one_letter_code
_entity_poly.pdbx_strand_id
1 'polypeptide(L)'
;AGAGLDEDQHKLERLVDEYAQAAGLDRRRRDRPARLIVETAQKTGLASEAGVTKTDAPDEALRRIDAWLCDLKDFAIKDGLHIYGRAPEGEP
;
A
#
# COMPACT_ATOMS: atom_id res chain seq x y z
N ALA A 1 13.85 8.90 10.96
CA ALA A 1 13.69 8.93 9.49
C ALA A 1 12.47 8.10 9.15
N GLY A 2 11.30 8.73 8.98
CA GLY A 2 10.03 8.01 8.81
C GLY A 2 9.01 8.66 7.87
N ALA A 3 9.22 9.93 7.48
CA ALA A 3 8.25 10.65 6.66
C ALA A 3 8.18 10.18 5.19
N GLY A 4 9.31 9.76 4.59
CA GLY A 4 9.33 9.40 3.17
C GLY A 4 8.65 8.07 2.83
N LEU A 5 8.75 7.08 3.72
CA LEU A 5 8.13 5.76 3.51
C LEU A 5 6.60 5.84 3.56
N ASP A 6 6.06 6.70 4.44
CA ASP A 6 4.62 6.89 4.64
C ASP A 6 3.95 7.55 3.41
N GLU A 7 4.59 8.56 2.81
CA GLU A 7 4.08 9.21 1.59
C GLU A 7 4.06 8.26 0.38
N ASP A 8 5.11 7.44 0.23
CA ASP A 8 5.21 6.46 -0.85
C ASP A 8 4.22 5.30 -0.67
N GLN A 9 3.97 4.88 0.59
CA GLN A 9 2.94 3.91 0.94
C GLN A 9 1.54 4.43 0.61
N HIS A 10 1.19 5.64 1.04
CA HIS A 10 -0.10 6.28 0.71
C HIS A 10 -0.29 6.49 -0.80
N LYS A 11 0.80 6.72 -1.54
CA LYS A 11 0.73 6.81 -2.99
C LYS A 11 0.46 5.44 -3.63
N LEU A 12 1.12 4.40 -3.14
CA LEU A 12 0.94 3.03 -3.62
C LEU A 12 -0.48 2.53 -3.32
N GLU A 13 -0.98 2.79 -2.12
CA GLU A 13 -2.35 2.49 -1.70
C GLU A 13 -3.39 3.10 -2.64
N ARG A 14 -3.29 4.40 -2.92
CA ARG A 14 -4.21 5.09 -3.84
C ARG A 14 -4.23 4.45 -5.24
N LEU A 15 -3.06 4.04 -5.74
CA LEU A 15 -2.97 3.39 -7.04
C LEU A 15 -3.60 1.99 -7.04
N VAL A 16 -3.42 1.24 -5.95
CA VAL A 16 -4.02 -0.10 -5.77
C VAL A 16 -5.54 -0.01 -5.62
N ASP A 17 -6.05 0.95 -4.85
CA ASP A 17 -7.49 1.22 -4.76
C ASP A 17 -8.07 1.61 -6.13
N GLU A 18 -7.39 2.47 -6.89
CA GLU A 18 -7.80 2.83 -8.26
C GLU A 18 -7.81 1.59 -9.18
N TYR A 19 -6.80 0.72 -9.08
CA TYR A 19 -6.75 -0.54 -9.82
C TYR A 19 -7.92 -1.46 -9.47
N ALA A 20 -8.23 -1.63 -8.18
CA ALA A 20 -9.34 -2.45 -7.71
C ALA A 20 -10.69 -1.92 -8.23
N GLN A 21 -10.90 -0.60 -8.17
CA GLN A 21 -12.11 0.06 -8.70
C GLN A 21 -12.22 -0.11 -10.22
N ALA A 22 -11.10 0.03 -10.94
CA ALA A 22 -11.08 -0.13 -12.39
C ALA A 22 -11.29 -1.60 -12.82
N ALA A 23 -10.80 -2.56 -12.03
CA ALA A 23 -10.93 -3.99 -12.33
C ALA A 23 -12.39 -4.45 -12.37
N GLY A 24 -13.28 -3.83 -11.60
CA GLY A 24 -14.73 -4.09 -11.62
C GLY A 24 -15.49 -3.44 -12.77
N LEU A 25 -14.93 -2.40 -13.41
CA LEU A 25 -15.63 -1.55 -14.39
C LEU A 25 -15.15 -1.73 -15.84
N ASP A 26 -13.83 -1.75 -16.08
CA ASP A 26 -13.25 -1.82 -17.44
C ASP A 26 -11.79 -2.31 -17.40
N ARG A 27 -11.51 -3.44 -18.05
CA ARG A 27 -10.16 -4.02 -18.09
C ARG A 27 -9.12 -3.10 -18.72
N ARG A 28 -9.49 -2.21 -19.64
CA ARG A 28 -8.51 -1.27 -20.24
C ARG A 28 -8.11 -0.16 -19.27
N ARG A 29 -9.01 0.17 -18.33
CA ARG A 29 -8.75 1.21 -17.32
C ARG A 29 -7.83 0.74 -16.22
N ARG A 30 -7.76 -0.58 -15.98
CA ARG A 30 -6.88 -1.16 -14.94
C ARG A 30 -5.41 -1.25 -15.38
N ASP A 31 -5.11 -1.29 -16.68
CA ASP A 31 -3.74 -1.50 -17.18
C ASP A 31 -2.81 -0.32 -16.86
N ARG A 32 -3.36 0.90 -16.82
CA ARG A 32 -2.62 2.11 -16.45
C ARG A 32 -2.20 2.12 -14.97
N PRO A 33 -3.12 2.00 -14.00
CA PRO A 33 -2.75 1.94 -12.59
C PRO A 33 -1.90 0.71 -12.29
N ALA A 34 -2.17 -0.46 -12.91
CA ALA A 34 -1.33 -1.66 -12.80
C ALA A 34 0.16 -1.37 -13.06
N ARG A 35 0.48 -0.68 -14.16
CA ARG A 35 1.86 -0.28 -14.46
C ARG A 35 2.43 0.69 -13.45
N LEU A 36 1.64 1.69 -13.04
CA LEU A 36 2.09 2.72 -12.10
C LEU A 36 2.36 2.13 -10.70
N ILE A 37 1.60 1.13 -10.26
CA ILE A 37 1.82 0.43 -8.99
C ILE A 37 3.20 -0.23 -9.00
N VAL A 38 3.47 -1.05 -10.02
CA VAL A 38 4.75 -1.77 -10.14
C VAL A 38 5.93 -0.79 -10.27
N GLU A 39 5.79 0.25 -11.09
CA GLU A 39 6.82 1.27 -11.27
C GLU A 39 7.09 2.05 -9.97
N THR A 40 6.04 2.46 -9.27
CA THR A 40 6.16 3.19 -8.00
C THR A 40 6.81 2.30 -6.95
N ALA A 41 6.33 1.07 -6.76
CA ALA A 41 6.89 0.13 -5.81
C ALA A 41 8.38 -0.18 -6.07
N GLN A 42 8.79 -0.27 -7.34
CA GLN A 42 10.20 -0.47 -7.69
C GLN A 42 11.06 0.78 -7.42
N LYS A 43 10.53 1.98 -7.69
CA LYS A 43 11.26 3.24 -7.45
C LYS A 43 11.47 3.53 -5.98
N THR A 44 10.50 3.20 -5.14
CA THR A 44 10.51 3.49 -3.70
C THR A 44 11.14 2.36 -2.89
N GLY A 45 11.38 1.20 -3.51
CA GLY A 45 11.90 0.01 -2.84
C GLY A 45 10.81 -0.84 -2.16
N LEU A 46 9.56 -0.36 -2.13
CA LEU A 46 8.42 -1.08 -1.55
C LEU A 46 8.12 -2.41 -2.24
N ALA A 47 8.55 -2.59 -3.49
CA ALA A 47 8.47 -3.89 -4.18
C ALA A 47 9.21 -4.98 -3.39
N SER A 48 10.39 -4.67 -2.84
CA SER A 48 11.15 -5.61 -2.02
C SER A 48 10.45 -5.90 -0.69
N GLU A 49 9.87 -4.88 -0.06
CA GLU A 49 9.09 -5.00 1.19
C GLU A 49 7.85 -5.91 1.00
N ALA A 50 7.18 -5.79 -0.15
CA ALA A 50 6.07 -6.65 -0.54
C ALA A 50 6.51 -8.05 -1.04
N GLY A 51 7.82 -8.34 -1.06
CA GLY A 51 8.34 -9.63 -1.52
C GLY A 51 8.19 -9.85 -3.04
N VAL A 52 8.17 -8.77 -3.82
CA VAL A 52 8.19 -8.80 -5.30
C VAL A 52 9.62 -8.90 -5.81
N THR A 53 9.84 -9.83 -6.70
CA THR A 53 11.12 -10.03 -7.40
C THR A 53 11.05 -9.45 -8.81
N LYS A 54 12.21 -9.10 -9.39
CA LYS A 54 12.29 -8.63 -10.79
C LYS A 54 11.89 -9.68 -11.82
N THR A 55 11.84 -10.95 -11.41
CA THR A 55 11.43 -12.09 -12.23
C THR A 55 9.93 -12.35 -12.19
N ASP A 56 9.21 -11.73 -11.26
CA ASP A 56 7.77 -11.93 -11.15
C ASP A 56 7.03 -11.32 -12.34
N ALA A 57 5.98 -12.02 -12.78
CA ALA A 57 5.06 -11.47 -13.76
C ALA A 57 4.36 -10.23 -13.19
N PRO A 58 3.98 -9.25 -14.02
CA PRO A 58 3.31 -8.03 -13.55
C PRO A 58 2.06 -8.32 -12.69
N ASP A 59 1.26 -9.32 -13.07
CA ASP A 59 0.07 -9.73 -12.31
C ASP A 59 0.40 -10.33 -10.94
N GLU A 60 1.53 -11.03 -10.83
CA GLU A 60 2.02 -11.61 -9.58
C GLU A 60 2.55 -10.52 -8.65
N ALA A 61 3.33 -9.58 -9.21
CA ALA A 61 3.81 -8.40 -8.49
C ALA A 61 2.65 -7.59 -7.90
N LEU A 62 1.59 -7.38 -8.68
CA LEU A 62 0.38 -6.68 -8.22
C LEU A 62 -0.32 -7.40 -7.07
N ARG A 63 -0.50 -8.72 -7.16
CA ARG A 63 -1.12 -9.50 -6.08
C ARG A 63 -0.31 -9.44 -4.79
N ARG A 64 1.02 -9.47 -4.87
CA ARG A 64 1.92 -9.37 -3.70
C ARG A 64 1.86 -8.00 -3.05
N ILE A 65 1.88 -6.94 -3.85
CA ILE A 65 1.74 -5.57 -3.36
C ILE A 65 0.39 -5.34 -2.69
N ASP A 66 -0.70 -5.85 -3.29
CA ASP A 66 -2.05 -5.78 -2.73
C ASP A 66 -2.15 -6.50 -1.39
N ALA A 67 -1.65 -7.75 -1.32
CA ALA A 67 -1.60 -8.52 -0.08
C ALA A 67 -0.79 -7.82 1.04
N TRP A 68 0.39 -7.30 0.70
CA TRP A 68 1.23 -6.57 1.64
C TRP A 68 0.55 -5.29 2.16
N LEU A 69 -0.17 -4.55 1.30
CA LEU A 69 -0.96 -3.38 1.73
C LEU A 69 -2.14 -3.78 2.62
N CYS A 70 -2.83 -4.89 2.32
CA CYS A 70 -3.88 -5.43 3.18
C CYS A 70 -3.33 -5.78 4.57
N ASP A 71 -2.18 -6.45 4.64
CA ASP A 71 -1.52 -6.79 5.89
C ASP A 71 -1.13 -5.51 6.67
N LEU A 72 -0.58 -4.50 5.98
CA LEU A 72 -0.24 -3.22 6.60
C LEU A 72 -1.47 -2.51 7.20
N LYS A 73 -2.60 -2.54 6.49
CA LYS A 73 -3.89 -2.02 6.97
C LYS A 73 -4.39 -2.81 8.18
N ASP A 74 -4.27 -4.13 8.17
CA ASP A 74 -4.66 -4.98 9.31
C ASP A 74 -3.77 -4.73 10.55
N PHE A 75 -2.47 -4.47 10.37
CA PHE A 75 -1.57 -4.06 11.45
C PHE A 75 -1.90 -2.65 11.96
N ALA A 76 -2.18 -1.70 11.06
CA ALA A 76 -2.60 -0.35 11.43
C ALA A 76 -3.96 -0.34 12.17
N ILE A 77 -4.85 -1.31 11.90
CA ILE A 77 -6.10 -1.50 12.65
C ILE A 77 -5.83 -2.07 14.06
N LYS A 78 -4.77 -2.88 14.23
CA LYS A 78 -4.35 -3.38 15.55
C LYS A 78 -3.66 -2.32 16.41
N ASP A 79 -2.83 -1.47 15.83
CA ASP A 79 -2.24 -0.32 16.54
C ASP A 79 -3.20 0.89 16.64
N GLY A 80 -4.23 0.95 15.78
CA GLY A 80 -5.24 2.02 15.73
C GLY A 80 -6.36 1.94 16.76
N LEU A 81 -6.30 0.99 17.71
CA LEU A 81 -7.28 0.83 18.80
C LEU A 81 -6.63 0.84 20.19
N HIS A 82 -5.50 1.53 20.35
CA HIS A 82 -4.92 1.88 21.65
C HIS A 82 -4.87 3.40 21.90
N ILE A 83 -5.99 4.12 21.68
CA ILE A 83 -6.36 5.27 22.52
C ILE A 83 -7.88 5.23 22.79
N TYR A 84 -8.30 4.33 23.66
CA TYR A 84 -9.49 4.52 24.51
C TYR A 84 -9.01 4.37 25.95
N GLY A 85 -8.65 5.48 26.60
CA GLY A 85 -8.40 5.47 28.05
C GLY A 85 -7.08 6.07 28.57
N ARG A 86 -6.46 7.05 27.91
CA ARG A 86 -5.56 7.98 28.62
C ARG A 86 -6.13 9.38 28.53
N ALA A 87 -6.67 9.85 29.66
CA ALA A 87 -6.76 11.28 29.91
C ALA A 87 -5.34 11.88 29.71
N PRO A 88 -5.21 13.08 29.13
CA PRO A 88 -3.91 13.76 29.13
C PRO A 88 -3.54 14.05 30.57
N GLU A 89 -2.61 13.27 31.12
CA GLU A 89 -1.95 13.63 32.36
C GLU A 89 -0.97 14.76 32.04
N GLY A 90 -1.39 15.96 32.41
CA GLY A 90 -0.51 17.03 32.82
C GLY A 90 -0.16 18.04 31.74
N GLU A 91 -0.69 19.24 31.91
CA GLU A 91 0.04 20.50 31.75
C GLU A 91 -0.80 21.66 32.32
N PRO A 92 -0.21 22.61 33.06
CA PRO A 92 0.53 22.51 34.33
C PRO A 92 -0.35 22.72 35.58
#